data_AF-A0A803Q0V1-F1
#
_entry.id   AF-A0A803Q0V1-F1
#
_cell.length_a   1.000
_cell.length_b   1.000
_cell.length_c   1.000
_cell.angle_alpha   90.00
_cell.angle_beta   90.00
_cell.angle_gamma   90.00
#
_symmetry.space_group_name_H-M   'P 1'
#
loop_
_entity.id
_entity.type
_entity.pdbx_description
1 polymer ?
#
loop_
_entity_poly.entity_id
_entity_poly.type
_entity_poly.pdbx_seq_one_letter_code
_entity_poly.pdbx_strand_id
1 'polypeptide(L)'
;MEVKARAPGKIILSGEHAVVHGSTAVAASINLYTYVTLRFPTPADNDDTLKLQLKDLHLEFSWPIGKIKAALSQLDLPNSSTPTSCSIEAMKSIAALVEEQNIPEAKIFLASGVSAFLWLYTSIQGFKPATVIVTSELPLGSGLGSSAALSVALAAVLLAFSDLVNIDFNHQGWLMYADEELELLNKWAFEGEKIIHGRPSGIDNTVSTYGNMIQFRSGNLIRMKSNLPLKMLITNTKVGRNTKALVAGVSERALRHPDAMNFVFNAVDSISKELSAIIQSPIGDDLSVTQKEEKIEELMEMNQGLLQSMGCYQERLLT
;
A
#
# COMPACT_ATOMS: atom_id res chain seq x y z
N MET A 1 27.15 3.12 -3.27
CA MET A 1 26.39 1.89 -3.57
C MET A 1 24.93 2.28 -3.74
N GLU A 2 24.23 1.67 -4.69
CA GLU A 2 22.83 1.98 -5.01
C GLU A 2 22.01 0.70 -4.92
N VAL A 3 20.84 0.76 -4.27
CA VAL A 3 19.86 -0.33 -4.26
C VAL A 3 18.52 0.22 -4.75
N LYS A 4 17.83 -0.60 -5.55
CA LYS A 4 16.50 -0.29 -6.06
C LYS A 4 15.52 -1.38 -5.65
N ALA A 5 14.36 -0.97 -5.13
CA ALA A 5 13.24 -1.86 -4.85
C ALA A 5 11.99 -1.35 -5.56
N ARG A 6 11.01 -2.24 -5.69
CA ARG A 6 9.69 -1.90 -6.22
C ARG A 6 8.61 -2.66 -5.46
N ALA A 7 7.42 -2.07 -5.39
CA ALA A 7 6.24 -2.72 -4.83
C ALA A 7 5.04 -2.48 -5.74
N PRO A 8 4.22 -3.51 -6.01
CA PRO A 8 3.00 -3.37 -6.79
C PRO A 8 1.94 -2.59 -6.02
N GLY A 9 1.03 -1.96 -6.74
CA GLY A 9 -0.24 -1.51 -6.16
C GLY A 9 -1.20 -2.66 -5.91
N LYS A 10 -2.41 -2.34 -5.49
CA LYS A 10 -3.48 -3.30 -5.25
C LYS A 10 -4.80 -2.90 -5.87
N ILE A 11 -5.68 -3.87 -6.06
CA ILE A 11 -7.11 -3.70 -6.29
C ILE A 11 -7.89 -4.59 -5.32
N ILE A 12 -9.14 -4.22 -5.04
CA ILE A 12 -10.10 -5.13 -4.42
C ILE A 12 -10.90 -5.73 -5.58
N LEU A 13 -11.02 -7.05 -5.63
CA LEU A 13 -11.81 -7.76 -6.64
C LEU A 13 -13.25 -7.97 -6.18
N SER A 14 -13.43 -8.19 -4.87
CA SER A 14 -14.74 -8.33 -4.22
C SER A 14 -14.64 -8.05 -2.72
N GLY A 15 -15.76 -7.68 -2.10
CA GLY A 15 -15.88 -7.46 -0.66
C GLY A 15 -15.71 -6.02 -0.21
N GLU A 16 -15.70 -5.06 -1.14
CA GLU A 16 -15.66 -3.64 -0.84
C GLU A 16 -16.81 -3.25 0.09
N HIS A 17 -16.52 -2.46 1.11
CA HIS A 17 -17.45 -2.00 2.16
C HIS A 17 -18.04 -3.12 3.05
N ALA A 18 -18.46 -4.26 2.49
CA ALA A 18 -18.98 -5.41 3.22
C ALA A 18 -17.95 -6.00 4.21
N VAL A 19 -16.66 -5.91 3.89
CA VAL A 19 -15.57 -6.33 4.78
C VAL A 19 -15.57 -5.63 6.14
N VAL A 20 -16.05 -4.38 6.21
CA VAL A 20 -16.20 -3.63 7.46
C VAL A 20 -17.29 -4.24 8.36
N HIS A 21 -18.22 -5.00 7.76
CA HIS A 21 -19.33 -5.68 8.41
C HIS A 21 -19.08 -7.19 8.60
N GLY A 22 -17.83 -7.66 8.44
CA GLY A 22 -17.43 -9.05 8.73
C GLY A 22 -17.51 -10.02 7.53
N SER A 23 -17.85 -9.52 6.34
CA SER A 23 -17.76 -10.30 5.10
C SER A 23 -16.32 -10.50 4.66
N THR A 24 -16.12 -11.49 3.79
CA THR A 24 -14.84 -11.77 3.13
C THR A 24 -14.57 -10.74 2.04
N ALA A 25 -13.32 -10.27 1.95
CA ALA A 25 -12.81 -9.51 0.82
C ALA A 25 -11.65 -10.24 0.12
N VAL A 26 -11.57 -10.06 -1.19
CA VAL A 26 -10.49 -10.57 -2.03
C VAL A 26 -9.77 -9.37 -2.63
N ALA A 27 -8.46 -9.26 -2.37
CA ALA A 27 -7.63 -8.21 -2.93
C ALA A 27 -6.46 -8.82 -3.71
N ALA A 28 -6.03 -8.15 -4.77
CA ALA A 28 -4.99 -8.62 -5.66
C ALA A 28 -3.96 -7.52 -5.93
N SER A 29 -2.70 -7.90 -6.07
CA SER A 29 -1.65 -7.01 -6.54
C SER A 29 -1.81 -6.77 -8.03
N ILE A 30 -1.58 -5.54 -8.47
CA ILE A 30 -1.60 -5.18 -9.89
C ILE A 30 -0.19 -4.99 -10.41
N ASN A 31 -0.01 -5.21 -11.71
CA ASN A 31 1.27 -5.04 -12.41
C ASN A 31 1.59 -3.56 -12.70
N LEU A 32 1.34 -2.69 -11.72
CA LEU A 32 1.73 -1.27 -11.70
C LEU A 32 2.51 -1.02 -10.41
N TYR A 33 3.70 -0.45 -10.51
CA TYR A 33 4.65 -0.40 -9.41
C TYR A 33 5.01 1.01 -8.97
N THR A 34 5.31 1.14 -7.68
CA THR A 34 6.17 2.21 -7.17
C THR A 34 7.59 1.67 -7.07
N TYR A 35 8.54 2.43 -7.60
CA TYR A 35 9.97 2.16 -7.57
C TYR A 35 10.66 3.16 -6.65
N VAL A 36 11.55 2.66 -5.81
CA VAL A 36 12.38 3.47 -4.92
C VAL A 36 13.84 3.08 -5.14
N THR A 37 14.70 4.09 -5.26
CA THR A 37 16.15 3.92 -5.33
C THR A 37 16.79 4.65 -4.16
N LEU A 38 17.67 3.99 -3.42
CA LEU A 38 18.44 4.56 -2.32
C LEU A 38 19.92 4.54 -2.69
N ARG A 39 20.55 5.71 -2.60
CA ARG A 39 21.99 5.90 -2.80
C ARG A 39 22.60 6.60 -1.60
N PHE A 40 23.62 5.99 -1.02
CA PHE A 40 24.50 6.66 -0.07
C PHE A 40 25.57 7.48 -0.80
N PRO A 41 25.92 8.68 -0.31
CA PRO A 41 26.97 9.49 -0.88
C PRO A 41 28.32 8.77 -0.76
N THR A 42 29.19 9.04 -1.72
CA THR A 42 30.59 8.65 -1.67
C THR A 42 31.39 9.73 -0.94
N PRO A 43 32.59 9.42 -0.41
CA PRO A 43 33.44 10.43 0.24
C PRO A 43 33.76 11.65 -0.64
N ALA A 44 33.62 11.53 -1.96
CA ALA A 44 33.82 12.63 -2.91
C ALA A 44 32.62 13.60 -3.01
N ASP A 45 31.41 13.16 -2.63
CA ASP A 45 30.19 13.96 -2.77
C ASP A 45 30.11 15.09 -1.71
N ASN A 46 30.84 14.97 -0.59
CA ASN A 46 30.87 15.93 0.55
C ASN A 46 29.48 16.47 0.95
N ASP A 47 28.49 15.59 0.99
CA ASP A 47 27.08 15.93 1.21
C ASP A 47 26.59 15.33 2.54
N ASP A 48 26.22 16.19 3.49
CA ASP A 48 25.65 15.81 4.79
C ASP A 48 24.13 16.01 4.85
N THR A 49 23.45 15.80 3.71
CA THR A 49 21.99 15.94 3.60
C THR A 49 21.29 14.63 3.27
N LEU A 50 20.07 14.50 3.78
CA LEU A 50 19.10 13.52 3.33
C LEU A 50 18.21 14.17 2.26
N LYS A 51 18.14 13.57 1.07
CA LYS A 51 17.34 14.06 -0.05
C LYS A 51 16.25 13.07 -0.42
N LEU A 52 15.05 13.57 -0.70
CA LEU A 52 13.93 12.82 -1.27
C LEU A 52 13.52 13.47 -2.60
N GLN A 53 13.65 12.72 -3.69
CA GLN A 53 13.26 13.14 -5.03
C GLN A 53 12.00 12.40 -5.47
N LEU A 54 10.90 13.12 -5.69
CA LEU A 54 9.67 12.61 -6.26
C LEU A 54 9.63 12.96 -7.75
N LYS A 55 10.20 12.09 -8.61
CA LYS A 55 10.48 12.41 -10.01
C LYS A 55 9.23 12.71 -10.83
N ASP A 56 8.16 11.94 -10.67
CA ASP A 56 6.91 12.14 -11.43
C ASP A 56 6.19 13.43 -11.05
N LEU A 57 6.51 13.99 -9.88
CA LEU A 57 5.93 15.23 -9.37
C LEU A 57 6.85 16.44 -9.55
N HIS A 58 8.07 16.23 -10.05
CA HIS A 58 9.16 17.20 -10.15
C HIS A 58 9.40 17.95 -8.83
N LEU A 59 9.42 17.21 -7.72
CA LEU A 59 9.69 17.75 -6.38
C LEU A 59 10.95 17.14 -5.79
N GLU A 60 11.70 17.95 -5.07
CA GLU A 60 12.86 17.54 -4.29
C GLU A 60 12.78 18.16 -2.90
N PHE A 61 13.06 17.36 -1.89
CA PHE A 61 13.15 17.77 -0.50
C PHE A 61 14.54 17.44 0.03
N SER A 62 15.09 18.31 0.87
CA SER A 62 16.43 18.14 1.42
C SER A 62 16.51 18.63 2.86
N TRP A 63 17.15 17.83 3.72
CA TRP A 63 17.34 18.15 5.13
C TRP A 63 18.80 17.88 5.54
N PRO A 64 19.47 18.83 6.22
CA PRO A 64 20.75 18.55 6.88
C PRO A 64 20.58 17.47 7.95
N ILE A 65 21.49 16.49 7.99
CA ILE A 65 21.43 15.38 8.95
C ILE A 65 21.49 15.87 10.39
N GLY A 66 22.32 16.88 10.68
CA GLY A 66 22.38 17.51 11.99
C GLY A 66 21.03 18.05 12.48
N LYS A 67 20.18 18.53 11.57
CA LYS A 67 18.84 19.05 11.90
C LYS A 67 17.85 17.93 12.20
N ILE A 68 17.84 16.88 11.39
CA ILE A 68 17.02 15.68 11.64
C ILE A 68 17.41 15.06 12.99
N LYS A 69 18.72 14.96 13.23
CA LYS A 69 19.27 14.47 14.50
C LYS A 69 18.80 15.34 15.66
N ALA A 70 18.93 16.67 15.60
CA ALA A 70 18.48 17.55 16.67
C ALA A 70 16.98 17.40 16.98
N ALA A 71 16.14 17.22 15.95
CA ALA A 71 14.70 17.06 16.12
C ALA A 71 14.27 15.70 16.71
N LEU A 72 15.06 14.64 16.48
CA LEU A 72 14.69 13.26 16.82
C LEU A 72 15.56 12.57 17.87
N SER A 73 16.73 13.13 18.25
CA SER A 73 17.68 12.46 19.17
C SER A 73 17.16 12.28 20.60
N GLN A 74 16.13 13.04 21.01
CA GLN A 74 15.51 12.89 22.33
C GLN A 74 14.41 11.84 22.37
N LEU A 75 14.13 11.19 21.23
CA LEU A 75 13.10 10.17 21.09
C LEU A 75 13.80 8.81 20.98
N ASP A 76 13.33 7.84 21.75
CA ASP A 76 13.77 6.45 21.63
C ASP A 76 13.40 5.93 20.24
N LEU A 77 14.34 6.06 19.30
CA LEU A 77 14.17 5.56 17.94
C LEU A 77 14.06 4.03 18.00
N PRO A 78 13.15 3.43 17.21
CA PRO A 78 12.98 2.00 17.22
C PRO A 78 14.26 1.29 16.79
N ASN A 79 14.51 0.10 17.34
CA ASN A 79 15.50 -0.79 16.74
C ASN A 79 14.98 -1.21 15.35
N SER A 80 15.86 -1.21 14.35
CA SER A 80 15.52 -1.58 12.96
C SER A 80 14.90 -2.98 12.81
N SER A 81 15.14 -3.87 13.79
CA SER A 81 14.60 -5.23 13.88
C SER A 81 13.21 -5.32 14.53
N THR A 82 12.76 -4.28 15.24
CA THR A 82 11.44 -4.24 15.91
C THR A 82 10.67 -3.00 15.47
N PRO A 83 9.76 -3.13 14.49
CA PRO A 83 8.92 -2.01 14.05
C PRO A 83 8.08 -1.49 15.22
N THR A 84 8.22 -0.21 15.52
CA THR A 84 7.45 0.47 16.57
C THR A 84 6.69 1.63 15.97
N SER A 85 5.50 1.89 16.49
CA SER A 85 4.70 3.03 16.05
C SER A 85 5.34 4.37 16.41
N CYS A 86 5.22 5.30 15.47
CA CYS A 86 5.64 6.68 15.64
C CYS A 86 4.87 7.30 16.81
N SER A 87 5.59 7.76 17.83
CA SER A 87 4.98 8.49 18.94
C SER A 87 4.39 9.81 18.48
N ILE A 88 3.47 10.38 19.25
CA ILE A 88 2.83 11.66 18.92
C ILE A 88 3.89 12.78 18.87
N GLU A 89 4.88 12.72 19.76
CA GLU A 89 6.00 13.65 19.84
C GLU A 89 6.89 13.54 18.60
N ALA A 90 7.25 12.32 18.19
CA ALA A 90 8.03 12.07 16.98
C ALA A 90 7.30 12.58 15.73
N MET A 91 6.00 12.31 15.64
CA MET A 91 5.17 12.76 14.52
C MET A 91 5.11 14.29 14.43
N LYS A 92 5.04 15.00 15.57
CA LYS A 92 5.10 16.47 15.62
C LYS A 92 6.46 17.00 15.16
N SER A 93 7.56 16.42 15.63
CA SER A 93 8.91 16.82 15.20
C SER A 93 9.11 16.60 13.69
N ILE A 94 8.62 15.48 13.15
CA ILE A 94 8.67 15.19 11.71
C ILE A 94 7.79 16.17 10.93
N ALA A 95 6.57 16.42 11.39
CA ALA A 95 5.67 17.37 10.73
C ALA A 95 6.30 18.76 10.62
N ALA A 96 6.97 19.24 11.69
CA ALA A 96 7.71 20.50 11.65
C ALA A 96 8.82 20.51 10.59
N LEU A 97 9.60 19.42 10.46
CA LEU A 97 10.63 19.30 9.42
C LEU A 97 10.05 19.31 7.99
N VAL A 98 8.83 18.78 7.82
CA VAL A 98 8.13 18.73 6.53
C VAL A 98 7.51 20.08 6.18
N GLU A 99 6.93 20.79 7.15
CA GLU A 99 6.34 22.12 6.97
C GLU A 99 7.37 23.14 6.46
N GLU A 100 8.62 23.06 6.96
CA GLU A 100 9.72 23.92 6.52
C GLU A 100 10.07 23.79 5.03
N GLN A 101 9.73 22.66 4.39
CA GLN A 101 9.96 22.45 2.96
C GLN A 101 8.97 23.22 2.07
N ASN A 102 8.00 23.94 2.66
CA ASN A 102 7.01 24.77 1.95
C ASN A 102 6.31 24.02 0.80
N ILE A 103 5.81 22.81 1.11
CA ILE A 103 5.05 22.01 0.14
C ILE A 103 3.88 22.86 -0.38
N PRO A 104 3.69 22.98 -1.72
CA PRO A 104 2.58 23.74 -2.28
C PRO A 104 1.23 23.27 -1.73
N GLU A 105 0.32 24.19 -1.43
CA GLU A 105 -0.99 23.87 -0.84
C GLU A 105 -1.78 22.85 -1.68
N ALA A 106 -1.70 22.96 -3.01
CA ALA A 106 -2.30 22.01 -3.95
C ALA A 106 -1.74 20.57 -3.83
N LYS A 107 -0.60 20.40 -3.18
CA LYS A 107 0.12 19.13 -2.96
C LYS A 107 0.26 18.79 -1.48
N ILE A 108 -0.51 19.41 -0.59
CA ILE A 108 -0.43 19.19 0.86
C ILE A 108 -0.67 17.74 1.27
N PHE A 109 -1.42 16.99 0.46
CA PHE A 109 -1.64 15.55 0.64
C PHE A 109 -0.34 14.72 0.59
N LEU A 110 0.76 15.26 0.04
CA LEU A 110 2.08 14.62 0.05
C LEU A 110 2.76 14.70 1.41
N ALA A 111 2.40 15.67 2.26
CA ALA A 111 3.09 15.91 3.52
C ALA A 111 3.12 14.65 4.39
N SER A 112 2.02 13.90 4.47
CA SER A 112 1.97 12.65 5.24
C SER A 112 2.85 11.54 4.65
N GLY A 113 2.99 11.47 3.32
CA GLY A 113 3.92 10.55 2.65
C GLY A 113 5.39 10.93 2.88
N VAL A 114 5.71 12.24 2.88
CA VAL A 114 7.06 12.73 3.22
C VAL A 114 7.38 12.45 4.70
N SER A 115 6.40 12.64 5.60
CA SER A 115 6.54 12.28 7.02
C SER A 115 6.79 10.79 7.22
N ALA A 116 6.05 9.93 6.49
CA ALA A 116 6.27 8.49 6.53
C ALA A 116 7.68 8.11 6.02
N PHE A 117 8.16 8.76 4.96
CA PHE A 117 9.54 8.60 4.49
C PHE A 117 10.56 8.94 5.58
N LEU A 118 10.46 10.11 6.20
CA LEU A 118 11.41 10.54 7.23
C LEU A 118 11.42 9.55 8.39
N TRP A 119 10.24 9.13 8.88
CA TRP A 119 10.13 8.16 9.97
C TRP A 119 10.78 6.81 9.61
N LEU A 120 10.42 6.24 8.45
CA LEU A 120 10.97 4.95 8.02
C LEU A 120 12.49 5.04 7.83
N TYR A 121 12.97 6.11 7.20
CA TYR A 121 14.40 6.32 6.98
C TYR A 121 15.16 6.40 8.30
N THR A 122 14.73 7.28 9.21
CA THR A 122 15.45 7.48 10.48
C THR A 122 15.36 6.27 11.39
N SER A 123 14.26 5.53 11.35
CA SER A 123 14.08 4.33 12.19
C SER A 123 14.91 3.13 11.69
N ILE A 124 15.10 3.00 10.37
CA ILE A 124 15.79 1.84 9.80
C ILE A 124 17.29 2.13 9.57
N GLN A 125 17.63 3.32 9.06
CA GLN A 125 19.00 3.69 8.68
C GLN A 125 19.67 4.68 9.63
N GLY A 126 18.91 5.27 10.56
CA GLY A 126 19.41 6.28 11.49
C GLY A 126 19.65 7.62 10.81
N PHE A 127 20.72 8.29 11.21
CA PHE A 127 21.07 9.66 10.79
C PHE A 127 22.25 9.64 9.81
N LYS A 128 22.04 9.07 8.63
CA LYS A 128 23.04 9.01 7.55
C LYS A 128 22.61 9.88 6.37
N PRO A 129 23.51 10.62 5.71
CA PRO A 129 23.18 11.31 4.47
C PRO A 129 22.88 10.29 3.37
N ALA A 130 21.89 10.59 2.52
CA ALA A 130 21.51 9.74 1.40
C ALA A 130 20.62 10.49 0.42
N THR A 131 20.52 9.96 -0.79
CA THR A 131 19.53 10.37 -1.79
C THR A 131 18.56 9.23 -2.04
N VAL A 132 17.27 9.51 -1.85
CA VAL A 132 16.16 8.58 -2.12
C VAL A 132 15.34 9.12 -3.28
N ILE A 133 15.14 8.28 -4.29
CA ILE A 133 14.45 8.64 -5.54
C ILE A 133 13.22 7.76 -5.69
N VAL A 134 12.07 8.38 -5.89
CA VAL A 134 10.78 7.72 -6.05
C VAL A 134 10.20 8.00 -7.44
N THR A 135 9.76 6.93 -8.11
CA THR A 135 8.93 6.98 -9.34
C THR A 135 7.78 5.98 -9.20
N SER A 136 6.57 6.31 -9.64
CA SER A 136 5.38 5.46 -9.51
C SER A 136 4.52 5.46 -10.76
N GLU A 137 4.11 4.28 -11.19
CA GLU A 137 3.11 4.05 -12.24
C GLU A 137 1.67 4.21 -11.70
N LEU A 138 1.52 4.28 -10.37
CA LEU A 138 0.23 4.32 -9.71
C LEU A 138 -0.31 5.76 -9.64
N PRO A 139 -1.52 6.04 -10.13
CA PRO A 139 -2.14 7.34 -9.95
C PRO A 139 -2.43 7.59 -8.47
N LEU A 140 -1.98 8.74 -7.97
CA LEU A 140 -2.15 9.15 -6.58
C LEU A 140 -3.62 9.32 -6.22
N GLY A 141 -4.02 8.82 -5.05
CA GLY A 141 -5.37 9.01 -4.51
C GLY A 141 -6.50 8.24 -5.21
N SER A 142 -6.16 7.29 -6.09
CA SER A 142 -7.13 6.50 -6.87
C SER A 142 -7.70 5.27 -6.14
N GLY A 143 -7.19 4.95 -4.95
CA GLY A 143 -7.54 3.72 -4.22
C GLY A 143 -6.77 2.47 -4.65
N LEU A 144 -5.79 2.62 -5.55
CA LEU A 144 -4.90 1.54 -6.01
C LEU A 144 -3.73 1.21 -5.06
N GLY A 145 -3.75 1.75 -3.84
CA GLY A 145 -2.71 1.47 -2.83
C GLY A 145 -1.36 2.14 -3.10
N SER A 146 -1.32 3.32 -3.74
CA SER A 146 -0.06 4.01 -4.05
C SER A 146 0.79 4.34 -2.81
N SER A 147 0.15 4.68 -1.68
CA SER A 147 0.83 4.95 -0.40
C SER A 147 1.41 3.67 0.23
N ALA A 148 0.69 2.56 0.12
CA ALA A 148 1.16 1.27 0.59
C ALA A 148 2.34 0.79 -0.26
N ALA A 149 2.23 0.87 -1.59
CA ALA A 149 3.34 0.55 -2.49
C ALA A 149 4.57 1.43 -2.22
N LEU A 150 4.39 2.72 -1.93
CA LEU A 150 5.48 3.60 -1.49
C LEU A 150 6.11 3.10 -0.19
N SER A 151 5.31 2.82 0.84
CA SER A 151 5.79 2.39 2.15
C SER A 151 6.54 1.05 2.08
N VAL A 152 6.03 0.10 1.28
CA VAL A 152 6.68 -1.20 1.01
C VAL A 152 7.99 -1.02 0.26
N ALA A 153 8.01 -0.23 -0.82
CA ALA A 153 9.23 -0.03 -1.60
C ALA A 153 10.31 0.76 -0.82
N LEU A 154 9.90 1.73 0.02
CA LEU A 154 10.80 2.42 0.95
C LEU A 154 11.37 1.44 1.98
N ALA A 155 10.53 0.69 2.68
CA ALA A 155 10.97 -0.28 3.67
C ALA A 155 11.93 -1.32 3.05
N ALA A 156 11.64 -1.79 1.84
CA ALA A 156 12.49 -2.70 1.09
C ALA A 156 13.90 -2.14 0.88
N VAL A 157 14.05 -0.96 0.23
CA VAL A 157 15.40 -0.40 -0.01
C VAL A 157 16.13 -0.06 1.29
N LEU A 158 15.40 0.35 2.34
CA LEU A 158 16.01 0.68 3.62
C LEU A 158 16.51 -0.56 4.35
N LEU A 159 15.74 -1.65 4.35
CA LEU A 159 16.15 -2.94 4.92
C LEU A 159 17.28 -3.59 4.10
N ALA A 160 17.34 -3.33 2.80
CA ALA A 160 18.43 -3.84 1.96
C ALA A 160 19.83 -3.35 2.36
N PHE A 161 19.90 -2.17 2.98
CA PHE A 161 21.13 -1.60 3.52
C PHE A 161 21.23 -1.74 5.03
N SER A 162 20.33 -2.46 5.68
CA SER A 162 20.50 -2.85 7.07
C SER A 162 21.14 -4.23 7.12
N ASP A 163 21.93 -4.51 8.15
CA ASP A 163 22.52 -5.84 8.37
C ASP A 163 21.48 -6.91 8.76
N LEU A 164 20.18 -6.63 8.53
CA LEU A 164 19.04 -7.48 8.90
C LEU A 164 18.58 -8.41 7.78
N VAL A 165 19.01 -8.16 6.54
CA VAL A 165 18.59 -8.91 5.36
C VAL A 165 19.83 -9.39 4.61
N ASN A 166 19.80 -10.64 4.16
CA ASN A 166 20.87 -11.18 3.33
C ASN A 166 20.54 -10.96 1.84
N ILE A 167 21.22 -10.00 1.20
CA ILE A 167 21.06 -9.74 -0.23
C ILE A 167 22.24 -10.30 -1.01
N ASP A 168 21.95 -11.18 -1.96
CA ASP A 168 22.95 -11.61 -2.93
C ASP A 168 23.17 -10.53 -3.99
N PHE A 169 24.20 -9.71 -3.78
CA PHE A 169 24.60 -8.65 -4.70
C PHE A 169 25.12 -9.16 -6.06
N ASN A 170 25.34 -10.47 -6.24
CA ASN A 170 25.76 -11.04 -7.52
C ASN A 170 24.58 -11.43 -8.43
N HIS A 171 23.35 -11.44 -7.92
CA HIS A 171 22.18 -11.78 -8.72
C HIS A 171 21.85 -10.67 -9.73
N GLN A 172 21.70 -11.05 -11.00
CA GLN A 172 21.24 -10.14 -12.05
C GLN A 172 19.72 -10.17 -12.15
N GLY A 173 19.06 -9.10 -11.70
CA GLY A 173 17.61 -8.90 -11.84
C GLY A 173 16.91 -8.61 -10.52
N TRP A 174 15.57 -8.68 -10.54
CA TRP A 174 14.75 -8.47 -9.33
C TRP A 174 14.83 -9.70 -8.41
N LEU A 175 15.20 -9.46 -7.16
CA LEU A 175 15.15 -10.45 -6.08
C LEU A 175 13.88 -10.26 -5.25
N MET A 176 13.36 -11.34 -4.70
CA MET A 176 12.30 -11.33 -3.71
C MET A 176 12.89 -11.71 -2.36
N TYR A 177 12.48 -10.99 -1.31
CA TYR A 177 12.87 -11.28 0.07
C TYR A 177 12.34 -12.65 0.51
N ALA A 178 13.01 -13.28 1.48
CA ALA A 178 12.53 -14.50 2.13
C ALA A 178 11.25 -14.23 2.94
N ASP A 179 10.48 -15.28 3.27
CA ASP A 179 9.20 -15.12 3.96
C ASP A 179 9.32 -14.40 5.32
N GLU A 180 10.37 -14.68 6.09
CA GLU A 180 10.64 -14.01 7.38
C GLU A 180 10.96 -12.52 7.19
N GLU A 181 11.73 -12.20 6.15
CA GLU A 181 12.13 -10.83 5.81
C GLU A 181 10.93 -10.02 5.28
N LEU A 182 10.05 -10.66 4.50
CA LEU A 182 8.80 -10.08 4.03
C LEU A 182 7.84 -9.75 5.19
N GLU A 183 7.84 -10.56 6.26
CA GLU A 183 7.04 -10.24 7.45
C GLU A 183 7.54 -8.96 8.14
N LEU A 184 8.85 -8.82 8.32
CA LEU A 184 9.47 -7.61 8.86
C LEU A 184 9.19 -6.39 7.95
N LEU A 185 9.34 -6.56 6.64
CA LEU A 185 9.04 -5.54 5.64
C LEU A 185 7.58 -5.07 5.74
N ASN A 186 6.64 -6.02 5.81
CA ASN A 186 5.22 -5.70 5.89
C ASN A 186 4.90 -4.90 7.17
N LYS A 187 5.51 -5.27 8.30
CA LYS A 187 5.35 -4.54 9.56
C LYS A 187 5.86 -3.10 9.45
N TRP A 188 7.05 -2.89 8.86
CA TRP A 188 7.57 -1.54 8.61
C TRP A 188 6.67 -0.74 7.66
N ALA A 189 6.22 -1.35 6.57
CA ALA A 189 5.29 -0.70 5.64
C ALA A 189 3.96 -0.33 6.31
N PHE A 190 3.47 -1.16 7.22
CA PHE A 190 2.27 -0.88 8.02
C PHE A 190 2.47 0.32 8.97
N GLU A 191 3.66 0.50 9.56
CA GLU A 191 3.98 1.72 10.33
C GLU A 191 3.96 2.98 9.45
N GLY A 192 4.49 2.90 8.23
CA GLY A 192 4.40 3.98 7.25
C GLY A 192 2.94 4.34 6.91
N GLU A 193 2.12 3.33 6.64
CA GLU A 193 0.69 3.53 6.36
C GLU A 193 -0.09 4.11 7.55
N LYS A 194 0.32 3.81 8.79
CA LYS A 194 -0.26 4.43 9.99
C LYS A 194 0.03 5.92 10.07
N ILE A 195 1.19 6.38 9.60
CA ILE A 195 1.50 7.82 9.52
C ILE A 195 0.65 8.49 8.44
N ILE A 196 0.44 7.82 7.29
CA ILE A 196 -0.30 8.39 6.16
C ILE A 196 -1.81 8.46 6.42
N HIS A 197 -2.39 7.38 6.94
CA HIS A 197 -3.85 7.19 7.05
C HIS A 197 -4.37 7.16 8.51
N GLY A 198 -3.50 7.12 9.51
CA GLY A 198 -3.83 7.02 10.93
C GLY A 198 -4.24 5.62 11.36
N ARG A 199 -5.33 5.09 10.82
CA ARG A 199 -5.88 3.75 11.15
C ARG A 199 -6.09 2.88 9.88
N PRO A 200 -5.01 2.44 9.22
CA PRO A 200 -5.10 1.53 8.08
C PRO A 200 -5.54 0.12 8.52
N SER A 201 -6.20 -0.61 7.62
CA SER A 201 -6.62 -2.01 7.85
C SER A 201 -5.49 -3.02 7.73
N GLY A 202 -4.38 -2.65 7.10
CA GLY A 202 -3.26 -3.56 6.80
C GLY A 202 -3.38 -4.30 5.46
N ILE A 203 -4.53 -4.27 4.80
CA ILE A 203 -4.76 -4.97 3.52
C ILE A 203 -3.79 -4.43 2.46
N ASP A 204 -3.71 -3.11 2.30
CA ASP A 204 -2.98 -2.48 1.20
C ASP A 204 -1.48 -2.79 1.21
N ASN A 205 -0.81 -2.63 2.36
CA ASN A 205 0.61 -2.99 2.51
C ASN A 205 0.84 -4.50 2.42
N THR A 206 -0.10 -5.31 2.92
CA THR A 206 0.04 -6.76 2.85
C THR A 206 -0.02 -7.26 1.40
N VAL A 207 -0.97 -6.77 0.59
CA VAL A 207 -0.99 -7.07 -0.85
C VAL A 207 0.28 -6.58 -1.53
N SER A 208 0.71 -5.36 -1.23
CA SER A 208 1.90 -4.77 -1.85
C SER A 208 3.18 -5.50 -1.46
N THR A 209 3.26 -6.07 -0.25
CA THR A 209 4.45 -6.80 0.23
C THR A 209 4.54 -8.20 -0.36
N TYR A 210 3.46 -8.98 -0.28
CA TYR A 210 3.50 -10.40 -0.68
C TYR A 210 3.12 -10.63 -2.15
N GLY A 211 2.52 -9.63 -2.80
CA GLY A 211 1.98 -9.77 -4.15
C GLY A 211 0.83 -10.78 -4.22
N ASN A 212 0.56 -11.26 -5.44
CA ASN A 212 -0.51 -12.20 -5.75
C ASN A 212 -1.86 -11.72 -5.21
N MET A 213 -2.57 -12.58 -4.48
CA MET A 213 -3.90 -12.32 -3.97
C MET A 213 -3.99 -12.70 -2.52
N ILE A 214 -4.82 -11.96 -1.79
CA ILE A 214 -5.12 -12.23 -0.40
C ILE A 214 -6.63 -12.30 -0.22
N GLN A 215 -7.03 -13.18 0.68
CA GLN A 215 -8.36 -13.20 1.24
C GLN A 215 -8.29 -12.60 2.65
N PHE A 216 -9.17 -11.65 2.93
CA PHE A 216 -9.25 -10.99 4.22
C PHE A 216 -10.64 -11.14 4.83
N ARG A 217 -10.71 -11.47 6.11
CA ARG A 217 -11.96 -11.49 6.87
C ARG A 217 -11.70 -11.18 8.34
N SER A 218 -12.28 -10.10 8.84
CA SER A 218 -12.24 -9.71 10.26
C SER A 218 -10.84 -9.76 10.89
N GLY A 219 -9.82 -9.26 10.18
CA GLY A 219 -8.43 -9.24 10.64
C GLY A 219 -7.62 -10.50 10.34
N ASN A 220 -8.26 -11.59 9.92
CA ASN A 220 -7.58 -12.79 9.43
C ASN A 220 -7.25 -12.63 7.94
N LEU A 221 -6.00 -12.90 7.59
CA LEU A 221 -5.48 -12.76 6.23
C LEU A 221 -4.88 -14.09 5.76
N ILE A 222 -5.36 -14.56 4.61
CA ILE A 222 -4.92 -15.79 3.98
C ILE A 222 -4.29 -15.42 2.63
N ARG A 223 -3.00 -15.74 2.47
CA ARG A 223 -2.32 -15.58 1.18
C ARG A 223 -2.78 -16.68 0.23
N MET A 224 -3.13 -16.30 -0.99
CA MET A 224 -3.55 -17.23 -2.03
C MET A 224 -2.50 -17.29 -3.12
N LYS A 225 -2.10 -18.50 -3.48
CA LYS A 225 -1.35 -18.72 -4.72
C LYS A 225 -2.38 -18.78 -5.84
N SER A 226 -2.41 -17.74 -6.67
CA SER A 226 -3.15 -17.79 -7.93
C SER A 226 -2.28 -18.46 -8.96
N ASN A 227 -2.85 -19.43 -9.67
CA ASN A 227 -2.24 -19.94 -10.88
C ASN A 227 -2.75 -19.18 -12.12
N LEU A 228 -3.80 -18.35 -11.97
CA LEU A 228 -4.51 -17.69 -13.06
C LEU A 228 -4.00 -16.26 -13.26
N PRO A 229 -3.33 -15.95 -14.39
CA PRO A 229 -2.99 -14.58 -14.74
C PRO A 229 -4.22 -13.82 -15.24
N LEU A 230 -4.88 -13.07 -14.37
CA LEU A 230 -6.02 -12.23 -14.74
C LEU A 230 -5.55 -10.96 -15.46
N LYS A 231 -5.98 -10.78 -16.71
CA LYS A 231 -5.76 -9.54 -17.46
C LYS A 231 -6.93 -8.60 -17.22
N MET A 232 -6.65 -7.42 -16.68
CA MET A 232 -7.67 -6.45 -16.31
C MET A 232 -7.39 -5.09 -16.95
N LEU A 233 -8.45 -4.40 -17.36
CA LEU A 233 -8.40 -2.99 -17.73
C LEU A 233 -8.70 -2.14 -16.49
N ILE A 234 -7.75 -1.31 -16.08
CA ILE A 234 -7.92 -0.40 -14.93
C ILE A 234 -8.34 0.98 -15.45
N THR A 235 -9.56 1.39 -15.13
CA THR A 235 -10.11 2.68 -15.52
C THR A 235 -10.18 3.64 -14.33
N ASN A 236 -9.48 4.77 -14.42
CA ASN A 236 -9.57 5.85 -13.44
C ASN A 236 -10.49 6.97 -13.96
N THR A 237 -11.65 7.13 -13.32
CA THR A 237 -12.65 8.16 -13.66
C THR A 237 -12.17 9.60 -13.38
N LYS A 238 -11.07 9.76 -12.63
CA LYS A 238 -10.50 11.05 -12.16
C LYS A 238 -11.46 11.89 -11.31
N VAL A 239 -12.50 11.26 -10.75
CA VAL A 239 -13.44 11.93 -9.84
C VAL A 239 -12.98 11.72 -8.40
N GLY A 240 -12.82 12.83 -7.67
CA GLY A 240 -12.49 12.78 -6.25
C GLY A 240 -13.60 12.11 -5.44
N ARG A 241 -13.24 11.25 -4.48
CA ARG A 241 -14.17 10.53 -3.61
C ARG A 241 -13.82 10.74 -2.15
N ASN A 242 -14.84 10.86 -1.30
CA ASN A 242 -14.67 10.84 0.14
C ASN A 242 -14.96 9.42 0.66
N THR A 243 -13.92 8.59 0.75
CA THR A 243 -14.04 7.20 1.21
C THR A 243 -14.67 7.09 2.60
N LYS A 244 -14.37 8.04 3.51
CA LYS A 244 -14.96 8.07 4.85
C LYS A 244 -16.47 8.27 4.79
N ALA A 245 -16.93 9.20 3.95
CA ALA A 245 -18.36 9.44 3.75
C ALA A 245 -19.08 8.23 3.14
N LEU A 246 -18.46 7.53 2.19
CA LEU A 246 -19.03 6.32 1.60
C LEU A 246 -19.18 5.19 2.63
N VAL A 247 -18.14 4.93 3.42
CA VAL A 247 -18.18 3.91 4.49
C VAL A 247 -19.23 4.25 5.55
N ALA A 248 -19.34 5.53 5.94
CA ALA A 248 -20.38 6.00 6.85
C ALA A 248 -21.78 5.81 6.26
N GLY A 249 -21.98 6.15 4.98
CA GLY A 249 -23.27 5.98 4.30
C GLY A 249 -23.74 4.51 4.21
N VAL A 250 -22.82 3.57 3.99
CA VAL A 250 -23.14 2.13 4.03
C VAL A 250 -23.54 1.71 5.45
N SER A 251 -22.80 2.16 6.46
CA SER A 251 -23.10 1.87 7.87
C SER A 251 -24.46 2.42 8.30
N GLU A 252 -24.79 3.65 7.91
CA GLU A 252 -26.10 4.27 8.16
C GLU A 252 -27.23 3.51 7.44
N ARG A 253 -27.00 3.07 6.20
CA ARG A 253 -27.97 2.25 5.46
C ARG A 253 -28.19 0.89 6.13
N ALA A 254 -27.12 0.26 6.63
CA ALA A 254 -27.19 -0.99 7.41
C ALA A 254 -28.00 -0.82 8.70
N LEU A 255 -27.88 0.33 9.38
CA LEU A 255 -28.70 0.63 10.56
C LEU A 255 -30.17 0.87 10.21
N ARG A 256 -30.47 1.54 9.09
CA ARG A 256 -31.86 1.81 8.66
C ARG A 256 -32.59 0.57 8.13
N HIS A 257 -31.86 -0.36 7.50
CA HIS A 257 -32.43 -1.54 6.85
C HIS A 257 -31.62 -2.80 7.20
N PRO A 258 -31.64 -3.25 8.47
CA PRO A 258 -30.75 -4.29 8.97
C PRO A 258 -30.91 -5.62 8.24
N ASP A 259 -32.14 -6.11 8.07
CA ASP A 259 -32.38 -7.41 7.43
C ASP A 259 -31.95 -7.41 5.96
N ALA A 260 -32.38 -6.39 5.20
CA ALA A 260 -32.04 -6.26 3.78
C ALA A 260 -30.52 -6.15 3.57
N MET A 261 -29.84 -5.32 4.36
CA MET A 261 -28.39 -5.14 4.25
C MET A 261 -27.62 -6.37 4.71
N ASN A 262 -28.13 -7.13 5.69
CA ASN A 262 -27.55 -8.42 6.06
C ASN A 262 -27.60 -9.42 4.88
N PHE A 263 -28.70 -9.50 4.13
CA PHE A 263 -28.75 -10.32 2.91
C PHE A 263 -27.75 -9.84 1.85
N VAL A 264 -27.59 -8.52 1.67
CA VAL A 264 -26.59 -7.95 0.76
C VAL A 264 -25.17 -8.34 1.19
N PHE A 265 -24.81 -8.18 2.47
CA PHE A 265 -23.48 -8.54 2.97
C PHE A 265 -23.18 -10.03 2.88
N ASN A 266 -24.19 -10.88 3.09
CA ASN A 266 -24.07 -12.33 2.92
C ASN A 266 -23.90 -12.71 1.44
N ALA A 267 -24.59 -12.02 0.53
CA ALA A 267 -24.40 -12.24 -0.91
C ALA A 267 -22.97 -11.86 -1.34
N VAL A 268 -22.46 -10.70 -0.90
CA VAL A 268 -21.06 -10.30 -1.15
C VAL A 268 -20.06 -11.29 -0.55
N ASP A 269 -20.31 -11.79 0.67
CA ASP A 269 -19.45 -12.79 1.30
C ASP A 269 -19.40 -14.10 0.50
N SER A 270 -20.54 -14.57 -0.01
CA SER A 270 -20.63 -15.73 -0.89
C SER A 270 -19.86 -15.51 -2.18
N ILE A 271 -20.03 -14.37 -2.85
CA ILE A 271 -19.29 -14.00 -4.07
C ILE A 271 -17.79 -14.01 -3.81
N SER A 272 -17.32 -13.35 -2.74
CA SER A 272 -15.90 -13.31 -2.39
C SER A 272 -15.31 -14.70 -2.14
N LYS A 273 -16.05 -15.58 -1.45
CA LYS A 273 -15.62 -16.96 -1.19
C LYS A 273 -15.58 -17.80 -2.47
N GLU A 274 -16.57 -17.65 -3.34
CA GLU A 274 -16.62 -18.35 -4.62
C GLU A 274 -15.49 -17.89 -5.55
N LEU A 275 -15.26 -16.58 -5.63
CA LEU A 275 -14.14 -15.99 -6.36
C LEU A 275 -12.80 -16.54 -5.86
N SER A 276 -12.57 -16.56 -4.55
CA SER A 276 -11.38 -17.18 -3.95
C SER A 276 -11.23 -18.65 -4.32
N ALA A 277 -12.31 -19.42 -4.35
CA ALA A 277 -12.28 -20.84 -4.69
C ALA A 277 -11.94 -21.07 -6.17
N ILE A 278 -12.52 -20.28 -7.08
CA ILE A 278 -12.22 -20.34 -8.51
C ILE A 278 -10.75 -20.05 -8.77
N ILE A 279 -10.21 -18.99 -8.15
CA ILE A 279 -8.82 -18.54 -8.33
C ILE A 279 -7.81 -19.58 -7.82
N GLN A 280 -8.11 -20.24 -6.71
CA GLN A 280 -7.24 -21.27 -6.14
C GLN A 280 -7.35 -22.64 -6.83
N SER A 281 -8.41 -22.85 -7.63
CA SER A 281 -8.60 -24.12 -8.34
C SER A 281 -7.51 -24.34 -9.40
N PRO A 282 -6.97 -25.57 -9.54
CA PRO A 282 -5.91 -25.87 -10.49
C PRO A 282 -6.33 -25.55 -11.91
N ILE A 283 -5.40 -25.03 -12.72
CA ILE A 283 -5.62 -24.75 -14.14
C ILE A 283 -5.48 -26.06 -14.92
N GLY A 284 -6.49 -26.37 -15.73
CA GLY A 284 -6.48 -27.48 -16.67
C GLY A 284 -5.99 -27.01 -18.05
N ASP A 285 -6.75 -27.33 -19.09
CA ASP A 285 -6.55 -26.86 -20.46
C ASP A 285 -7.05 -25.42 -20.69
N ASP A 286 -6.79 -24.85 -21.88
CA ASP A 286 -7.22 -23.48 -22.23
C ASP A 286 -8.74 -23.29 -22.11
N LEU A 287 -9.54 -24.34 -22.38
CA LEU A 287 -10.99 -24.31 -22.20
C LEU A 287 -11.39 -24.11 -20.73
N SER A 288 -10.65 -24.72 -19.79
CA SER A 288 -10.84 -24.50 -18.36
C SER A 288 -10.50 -23.09 -17.90
N VAL A 289 -9.61 -22.38 -18.62
CA VAL A 289 -9.28 -20.97 -18.33
C VAL A 289 -10.43 -20.08 -18.72
N THR A 290 -10.94 -20.20 -19.95
CA THR A 290 -12.07 -19.38 -20.44
C THR A 290 -13.31 -19.56 -19.56
N GLN A 291 -13.66 -20.79 -19.18
CA GLN A 291 -14.81 -21.04 -18.30
C GLN A 291 -14.64 -20.43 -16.90
N LYS A 292 -13.41 -20.32 -16.40
CA LYS A 292 -13.14 -19.63 -15.13
C LYS A 292 -13.26 -18.13 -15.28
N GLU A 293 -12.76 -17.57 -16.38
CA GLU A 293 -12.87 -16.14 -16.68
C GLU A 293 -14.35 -15.72 -16.79
N GLU A 294 -15.18 -16.50 -17.50
CA GLU A 294 -16.64 -16.26 -17.60
C GLU A 294 -17.32 -16.26 -16.22
N LYS A 295 -16.99 -17.20 -15.34
CA LYS A 295 -17.52 -17.23 -13.97
C LYS A 295 -17.06 -16.03 -13.14
N ILE A 296 -15.80 -15.63 -13.30
CA ILE A 296 -15.27 -14.45 -12.61
C ILE A 296 -16.00 -13.19 -13.10
N GLU A 297 -16.24 -13.07 -14.41
CA GLU A 297 -17.01 -11.98 -15.00
C GLU A 297 -18.41 -11.89 -14.39
N GLU A 298 -19.16 -12.99 -14.36
CA GLU A 298 -20.50 -13.04 -13.74
C GLU A 298 -20.46 -12.63 -12.25
N LEU A 299 -19.46 -13.10 -11.49
CA LEU A 299 -19.28 -12.71 -10.09
C LEU A 299 -18.96 -11.22 -9.92
N MET A 300 -18.17 -10.63 -10.81
CA MET A 300 -17.85 -9.21 -10.80
C MET A 300 -19.08 -8.36 -11.16
N GLU A 301 -19.89 -8.78 -12.12
CA GLU A 301 -21.16 -8.12 -12.46
C GLU A 301 -22.14 -8.15 -11.28
N MET A 302 -22.30 -9.31 -10.64
CA MET A 302 -23.15 -9.45 -9.45
C MET A 302 -22.65 -8.58 -8.30
N ASN A 303 -21.33 -8.57 -8.02
CA ASN A 303 -20.76 -7.72 -6.98
C ASN A 303 -21.02 -6.23 -7.26
N GLN A 304 -20.90 -5.81 -8.52
CA GLN A 304 -21.19 -4.44 -8.92
C GLN A 304 -22.67 -4.06 -8.68
N GLY A 305 -23.61 -4.95 -8.99
CA GLY A 305 -25.03 -4.75 -8.66
C GLY A 305 -25.29 -4.61 -7.15
N LEU A 306 -24.59 -5.40 -6.33
CA LEU A 306 -24.66 -5.29 -4.86
C LEU A 306 -24.06 -3.98 -4.36
N LEU A 307 -22.93 -3.51 -4.91
CA LEU A 307 -22.36 -2.19 -4.57
C LEU A 307 -23.31 -1.03 -4.87
N GLN A 308 -24.08 -1.12 -5.96
CA GLN A 308 -25.15 -0.16 -6.25
C GLN A 308 -26.24 -0.20 -5.18
N SER A 309 -26.66 -1.39 -4.76
CA SER A 309 -27.67 -1.55 -3.70
C SER A 309 -27.22 -0.96 -2.35
N MET A 310 -25.92 -0.99 -2.05
CA MET A 310 -25.32 -0.38 -0.86
C MET A 310 -25.27 1.15 -0.92
N GLY A 311 -25.48 1.75 -2.11
CA GLY A 311 -25.38 3.19 -2.32
C GLY A 311 -23.96 3.70 -2.57
N CYS A 312 -23.03 2.81 -2.96
CA CYS A 312 -21.64 3.16 -3.26
C CYS A 312 -21.41 3.59 -4.72
N TYR A 313 -22.47 3.97 -5.44
CA TYR A 313 -22.45 4.17 -6.89
C TYR A 313 -22.30 5.64 -7.31
N GLN A 314 -21.71 5.84 -8.50
CA GLN A 314 -21.69 7.11 -9.20
C GLN A 314 -21.92 6.88 -10.72
N GLU A 315 -22.71 7.76 -11.33
CA GLU A 315 -23.29 7.66 -12.69
C GLU A 315 -22.28 7.36 -13.82
N ARG A 316 -21.01 7.77 -13.67
CA ARG A 316 -19.92 7.54 -14.66
C ARG A 316 -19.27 6.15 -14.62
N LEU A 317 -19.75 5.22 -13.80
CA LEU A 317 -19.22 3.85 -13.78
C LEU A 317 -19.80 2.95 -14.89
N LEU A 318 -20.79 3.42 -15.66
CA LEU A 318 -21.48 2.64 -16.71
C LEU A 318 -21.21 3.14 -18.14
N THR A 319 -20.40 4.18 -18.31
CA THR A 319 -20.02 4.79 -19.60
C THR A 319 -18.53 4.67 -19.82
#